data_AF-A0A835R9G3-F1
#
_entry.id   AF-A0A835R9G3-F1
#
_cell.length_a   1.000
_cell.length_b   1.000
_cell.length_c   1.000
_cell.angle_alpha   90.00
_cell.angle_beta   90.00
_cell.angle_gamma   90.00
#
_symmetry.space_group_name_H-M   'P 1'
#
loop_
_entity.id
_entity.type
_entity.pdbx_description
1 polymer ?
#
loop_
_entity_poly.entity_id
_entity_poly.type
_entity_poly.pdbx_seq_one_letter_code
_entity_poly.pdbx_strand_id
1 'polypeptide(L)'
;MNVGTNRGEACAFKLDTLLKLVDIKGVDGKTTLLHFVVQEIIRAEGSRLLTSHPASANVKHSDAPHDDLKCRKLGLRVVGNLGSELRNVKKAASMDSEVLSSYVSKLAAGVSIIEEVLRLDEELPSLDHTRRFHEAMGGFMKKAEDGIIKVQAQESVAFSLVKEITEYFHGNSAKEEARPLRIFVVVRDFLSILEQVCKEVGKETDHAVVSPASRFPLPVNPSRIRALRDESSEEESSVSS
;
A
#
# COMPACT_ATOMS: atom_id res chain seq x y z
N MET A 1 5.29 15.33 -15.57
CA MET A 1 4.31 16.08 -14.73
C MET A 1 4.97 17.10 -13.80
N ASN A 2 6.16 16.85 -13.23
CA ASN A 2 6.76 17.76 -12.23
C ASN A 2 7.89 18.67 -12.77
N VAL A 3 8.21 18.62 -14.06
CA VAL A 3 9.27 19.45 -14.68
C VAL A 3 9.00 20.93 -14.39
N GLY A 4 10.01 21.65 -13.89
CA GLY A 4 9.90 23.08 -13.55
C GLY A 4 9.23 23.38 -12.20
N THR A 5 8.91 22.37 -11.39
CA THR A 5 8.40 22.56 -10.01
C THR A 5 9.48 22.26 -8.98
N ASN A 6 9.25 22.65 -7.72
CA ASN A 6 10.09 22.27 -6.58
C ASN A 6 10.16 20.73 -6.31
N ARG A 7 9.42 19.92 -7.07
CA ARG A 7 9.46 18.45 -7.06
C ARG A 7 9.99 17.86 -8.37
N GLY A 8 10.53 18.68 -9.27
CA GLY A 8 10.99 18.24 -10.58
C GLY A 8 12.12 17.22 -10.55
N GLU A 9 12.99 17.31 -9.54
CA GLU A 9 14.16 16.43 -9.35
C GLU A 9 13.94 15.42 -8.20
N ALA A 10 12.70 15.23 -7.75
CA ALA A 10 12.42 14.32 -6.65
C ALA A 10 12.66 12.86 -7.08
N CYS A 11 13.59 12.18 -6.41
CA CYS A 11 13.87 10.75 -6.63
C CYS A 11 12.88 9.82 -5.91
N ALA A 12 12.17 10.32 -4.89
CA ALA A 12 11.19 9.57 -4.10
C ALA A 12 10.17 10.51 -3.45
N PHE A 13 9.10 9.95 -2.88
CA PHE A 13 8.11 10.67 -2.09
C PHE A 13 7.68 9.86 -0.86
N LYS A 14 7.25 10.56 0.20
CA LYS A 14 6.74 9.93 1.43
C LYS A 14 5.35 9.32 1.21
N LEU A 15 5.01 8.27 1.96
CA LEU A 15 3.71 7.58 1.84
C LEU A 15 2.50 8.51 2.01
N ASP A 16 2.59 9.58 2.81
CA ASP A 16 1.50 10.58 2.94
C ASP A 16 1.12 11.22 1.59
N THR A 17 2.02 11.20 0.60
CA THR A 17 1.76 11.70 -0.75
C THR A 17 0.78 10.82 -1.51
N LEU A 18 0.67 9.53 -1.17
CA LEU A 18 -0.30 8.61 -1.79
C LEU A 18 -1.74 9.10 -1.58
N LEU A 19 -2.03 9.65 -0.40
CA LEU A 19 -3.35 10.20 -0.09
C LEU A 19 -3.72 11.42 -0.93
N LYS A 20 -2.72 12.10 -1.52
CA LYS A 20 -2.91 13.31 -2.34
C LYS A 20 -3.14 13.00 -3.82
N LEU A 21 -3.00 11.73 -4.24
CA LEU A 21 -3.18 11.34 -5.64
C LEU A 21 -4.62 11.50 -6.12
N VAL A 22 -5.59 11.56 -5.19
CA VAL A 22 -7.00 11.84 -5.50
C VAL A 22 -7.31 13.33 -5.64
N ASP A 23 -6.46 14.21 -5.11
CA ASP A 23 -6.69 15.65 -5.15
C ASP A 23 -6.29 16.26 -6.50
N ILE A 24 -5.39 15.58 -7.23
CA ILE A 24 -4.94 16.00 -8.55
C ILE A 24 -5.93 15.49 -9.58
N LYS A 25 -6.74 16.39 -10.14
CA LYS A 25 -7.81 16.05 -11.09
C LYS A 25 -7.47 16.44 -12.52
N GLY A 26 -8.00 15.67 -13.47
CA GLY A 26 -7.98 15.98 -14.88
C GLY A 26 -8.90 17.15 -15.23
N VAL A 27 -8.88 17.54 -16.51
CA VAL A 27 -9.72 18.63 -17.04
C VAL A 27 -11.23 18.39 -16.89
N ASP A 28 -11.64 17.14 -16.76
CA ASP A 28 -13.03 16.74 -16.54
C ASP A 28 -13.51 16.98 -15.09
N GLY A 29 -12.59 17.33 -14.17
CA GLY A 29 -12.87 17.50 -12.74
C GLY A 29 -13.31 16.22 -12.01
N LYS A 30 -13.29 15.07 -12.68
CA LYS A 30 -13.81 13.78 -12.19
C LYS A 30 -12.70 12.75 -12.06
N THR A 31 -11.89 12.56 -13.09
CA THR A 31 -10.78 11.60 -13.05
C THR A 31 -9.61 12.19 -12.29
N THR A 32 -9.04 11.40 -11.38
CA THR A 32 -7.90 11.79 -10.55
C THR A 32 -6.61 11.18 -11.08
N LEU A 33 -5.45 11.68 -10.66
CA LEU A 33 -4.16 11.06 -11.00
C LEU A 33 -4.12 9.58 -10.58
N LEU A 34 -4.75 9.23 -9.46
CA LEU A 34 -4.84 7.83 -9.03
C LEU A 34 -5.62 6.95 -10.04
N HIS A 35 -6.67 7.47 -10.69
CA HIS A 35 -7.39 6.72 -11.74
C HIS A 35 -6.45 6.35 -12.89
N PHE A 36 -5.68 7.32 -13.38
CA PHE A 36 -4.70 7.08 -14.44
C PHE A 36 -3.65 6.07 -14.01
N VAL A 37 -3.08 6.21 -12.81
CA VAL A 37 -2.09 5.26 -12.27
C VAL A 37 -2.67 3.85 -12.21
N VAL A 38 -3.90 3.68 -11.71
CA VAL A 38 -4.58 2.39 -11.64
C VAL A 38 -4.80 1.80 -13.04
N GLN A 39 -5.28 2.58 -14.01
CA GLN A 39 -5.46 2.13 -15.39
C GLN A 39 -4.14 1.67 -16.02
N GLU A 40 -3.05 2.39 -15.78
CA GLU A 40 -1.71 2.04 -16.29
C GLU A 40 -1.18 0.75 -15.67
N ILE A 41 -1.35 0.55 -14.35
CA ILE A 41 -0.99 -0.70 -13.66
C ILE A 41 -1.81 -1.87 -14.22
N ILE A 42 -3.12 -1.67 -14.40
CA ILE A 42 -4.01 -2.68 -14.97
C ILE A 42 -3.51 -3.11 -16.36
N ARG A 43 -3.15 -2.16 -17.22
CA ARG A 43 -2.63 -2.45 -18.56
C ARG A 43 -1.30 -3.22 -18.49
N ALA A 44 -0.37 -2.79 -17.64
CA ALA A 44 0.94 -3.41 -17.51
C ALA A 44 0.87 -4.84 -16.94
N GLU A 45 0.17 -5.01 -15.82
CA GLU A 45 0.02 -6.30 -15.12
C GLU A 45 -0.83 -7.29 -15.93
N GLY A 46 -1.91 -6.80 -16.56
CA GLY A 46 -2.72 -7.61 -17.47
C GLY A 46 -1.89 -8.17 -18.62
N SER A 47 -1.07 -7.33 -19.26
CA SER A 47 -0.22 -7.73 -20.38
C SER A 47 0.82 -8.76 -19.94
N ARG A 48 1.48 -8.50 -18.80
CA ARG A 48 2.48 -9.40 -18.20
C ARG A 48 1.90 -10.81 -17.97
N LEU A 49 0.69 -10.90 -17.43
CA LEU A 49 0.02 -12.17 -17.14
C LEU A 49 -0.43 -12.92 -18.39
N LEU A 50 -0.90 -12.20 -19.42
CA LEU A 50 -1.25 -12.82 -20.70
C LEU A 50 -0.02 -13.40 -21.42
N THR A 51 1.12 -12.70 -21.39
CA THR A 51 2.36 -13.18 -22.02
C THR A 51 3.04 -14.31 -21.25
N SER A 52 2.75 -14.47 -19.96
CA SER A 52 3.37 -15.47 -19.09
C SER A 52 2.70 -16.86 -19.16
N HIS A 53 1.55 -16.99 -19.82
CA HIS A 53 0.89 -18.28 -20.00
C HIS A 53 1.18 -18.88 -21.38
N PRO A 54 1.94 -20.00 -21.48
CA PRO A 54 2.33 -20.60 -22.77
C PRO A 54 1.17 -21.26 -23.53
N ALA A 55 -0.02 -21.34 -22.95
CA ALA A 55 -1.20 -21.96 -23.58
C ALA A 55 -1.78 -21.13 -24.75
N SER A 56 -1.35 -19.88 -24.95
CA SER A 56 -1.86 -19.00 -26.02
C SER A 56 -1.07 -19.08 -27.33
N ALA A 57 -0.10 -19.99 -27.45
CA ALA A 57 0.73 -20.11 -28.66
C ALA A 57 0.01 -20.74 -29.88
N ASN A 58 -1.23 -21.24 -29.73
CA ASN A 58 -1.89 -22.03 -30.78
C ASN A 58 -3.23 -21.49 -31.33
N VAL A 59 -3.64 -20.26 -31.02
CA VAL A 59 -4.85 -19.68 -31.63
C VAL A 59 -4.47 -18.62 -32.64
N LYS A 60 -4.33 -19.04 -33.90
CA LYS A 60 -4.27 -18.16 -35.07
C LYS A 60 -5.66 -17.58 -35.38
N HIS A 61 -6.24 -16.81 -34.47
CA HIS A 61 -7.38 -15.92 -34.73
C HIS A 61 -7.33 -14.80 -33.69
N SER A 62 -6.86 -13.62 -34.10
CA SER A 62 -6.78 -12.44 -33.26
C SER A 62 -8.19 -11.85 -33.08
N ASP A 63 -8.89 -12.29 -32.04
CA ASP A 63 -10.01 -11.53 -31.47
C ASP A 63 -9.41 -10.46 -30.52
N ALA A 64 -8.71 -9.49 -31.12
CA ALA A 64 -8.08 -8.37 -30.42
C ALA A 64 -8.94 -7.71 -29.29
N PRO A 65 -10.26 -7.50 -29.45
CA PRO A 65 -11.08 -6.95 -28.36
C PRO A 65 -11.31 -7.91 -27.18
N HIS A 66 -11.28 -9.23 -27.41
CA HIS A 66 -11.48 -10.22 -26.35
C HIS A 66 -10.21 -10.39 -25.49
N ASP A 67 -9.04 -10.30 -26.10
CA ASP A 67 -7.77 -10.33 -25.38
C ASP A 67 -7.51 -9.04 -24.59
N ASP A 68 -7.96 -7.88 -25.09
CA ASP A 68 -7.91 -6.61 -24.35
C ASP A 68 -8.79 -6.64 -23.09
N LEU A 69 -10.02 -7.14 -23.19
CA LEU A 69 -10.91 -7.27 -22.02
C LEU A 69 -10.35 -8.24 -20.97
N LYS A 70 -9.78 -9.38 -21.42
CA LYS A 70 -9.11 -10.33 -20.52
C LYS A 70 -7.89 -9.71 -19.85
N CYS A 71 -7.05 -9.00 -20.60
CA CYS A 71 -5.91 -8.25 -20.10
C CYS A 71 -6.34 -7.33 -18.96
N ARG A 72 -7.34 -6.48 -19.21
CA ARG A 72 -7.84 -5.51 -18.25
C ARG A 72 -8.43 -6.18 -17.00
N LYS A 73 -9.15 -7.30 -17.15
CA LYS A 73 -9.67 -8.08 -16.01
C LYS A 73 -8.56 -8.70 -15.16
N LEU A 74 -7.50 -9.22 -15.78
CA LEU A 74 -6.36 -9.80 -15.07
C LEU A 74 -5.59 -8.72 -14.29
N GLY A 75 -5.28 -7.59 -14.93
CA GLY A 75 -4.61 -6.48 -14.27
C GLY A 75 -5.43 -5.87 -13.14
N LEU A 76 -6.76 -5.73 -13.32
CA LEU A 76 -7.67 -5.23 -12.28
C LEU A 76 -7.68 -6.17 -11.07
N ARG A 77 -7.61 -7.49 -11.27
CA ARG A 77 -7.50 -8.45 -10.18
C ARG A 77 -6.21 -8.25 -9.38
N VAL A 78 -5.08 -7.98 -10.03
CA VAL A 78 -3.80 -7.76 -9.34
C VAL A 78 -3.88 -6.54 -8.41
N VAL A 79 -4.23 -5.37 -8.96
CA VAL A 79 -4.30 -4.13 -8.17
C VAL A 79 -5.43 -4.18 -7.12
N GLY A 80 -6.56 -4.82 -7.45
CA GLY A 80 -7.69 -5.01 -6.53
C GLY A 80 -7.38 -5.94 -5.35
N ASN A 81 -6.43 -6.87 -5.52
CA ASN A 81 -6.05 -7.81 -4.46
C ASN A 81 -5.09 -7.21 -3.43
N LEU A 82 -4.47 -6.05 -3.70
CA LEU A 82 -3.48 -5.44 -2.79
C LEU A 82 -4.05 -5.21 -1.37
N GLY A 83 -5.33 -4.84 -1.27
CA GLY A 83 -6.00 -4.67 0.03
C GLY A 83 -6.10 -5.96 0.86
N SER A 84 -6.13 -7.12 0.21
CA SER A 84 -6.18 -8.44 0.86
C SER A 84 -4.80 -8.94 1.29
N GLU A 85 -3.77 -8.67 0.48
CA GLU A 85 -2.37 -8.97 0.80
C GLU A 85 -1.92 -8.17 2.02
N LEU A 86 -2.37 -6.91 2.12
CA LEU A 86 -2.06 -6.01 3.22
C LEU A 86 -3.14 -6.00 4.33
N ARG A 87 -3.91 -7.08 4.50
CA ARG A 87 -4.99 -7.12 5.52
C ARG A 87 -4.53 -6.85 6.95
N ASN A 88 -3.30 -7.23 7.30
CA ASN A 88 -2.73 -7.01 8.64
C ASN A 88 -2.42 -5.53 8.89
N VAL A 89 -2.17 -4.74 7.85
CA VAL A 89 -2.00 -3.29 7.96
C VAL A 89 -3.26 -2.64 8.50
N LYS A 90 -4.45 -3.08 8.04
CA LYS A 90 -5.73 -2.56 8.54
C LYS A 90 -5.91 -2.81 10.04
N LYS A 91 -5.46 -3.96 10.54
CA LYS A 91 -5.47 -4.29 11.98
C LYS A 91 -4.45 -3.44 12.73
N ALA A 92 -3.20 -3.36 12.27
CA ALA A 92 -2.15 -2.57 12.90
C ALA A 92 -2.53 -1.07 12.98
N ALA A 93 -3.19 -0.53 11.96
CA ALA A 93 -3.70 0.83 11.92
C ALA A 93 -4.82 1.15 12.93
N SER A 94 -5.43 0.12 13.54
CA SER A 94 -6.43 0.27 14.62
C SER A 94 -5.84 0.12 16.01
N MET A 95 -4.55 -0.23 16.12
CA MET A 95 -3.88 -0.37 17.40
C MET A 95 -3.39 1.00 17.89
N ASP A 96 -3.36 1.14 19.21
CA ASP A 96 -2.78 2.29 19.90
C ASP A 96 -1.49 1.86 20.59
N SER A 97 -0.37 2.48 20.22
CA SER A 97 0.96 2.13 20.72
C SER A 97 1.14 2.47 22.20
N GLU A 98 0.61 3.61 22.65
CA GLU A 98 0.74 4.02 24.05
C GLU A 98 -0.08 3.11 24.96
N VAL A 99 -1.30 2.76 24.53
CA VAL A 99 -2.16 1.82 25.25
C VAL A 99 -1.51 0.43 25.32
N LEU A 100 -0.93 -0.05 24.21
CA LEU A 100 -0.22 -1.33 24.17
C LEU A 100 0.95 -1.34 25.16
N SER A 101 1.83 -0.34 25.11
CA SER A 101 2.96 -0.23 26.04
C SER A 101 2.52 -0.08 27.49
N SER A 102 1.38 0.57 27.73
CA SER A 102 0.81 0.66 29.07
C SER A 102 0.38 -0.70 29.61
N TYR A 103 -0.17 -1.58 28.76
CA TYR A 103 -0.58 -2.92 29.19
C TYR A 103 0.62 -3.80 29.51
N VAL A 104 1.67 -3.76 28.68
CA VAL A 104 2.90 -4.49 28.93
C VAL A 104 3.56 -4.02 30.23
N SER A 105 3.63 -2.70 30.45
CA SER A 105 4.17 -2.12 31.69
C SER A 105 3.36 -2.50 32.92
N LYS A 106 2.03 -2.49 32.82
CA LYS A 106 1.13 -2.89 33.93
C LYS A 106 1.25 -4.37 34.28
N LEU A 107 1.45 -5.25 33.30
CA LEU A 107 1.69 -6.67 33.56
C LEU A 107 2.99 -6.85 34.34
N ALA A 108 4.08 -6.22 33.90
CA ALA A 108 5.37 -6.27 34.59
C ALA A 108 5.28 -5.74 36.02
N ALA A 109 4.69 -4.55 36.21
CA ALA A 109 4.48 -3.96 37.53
C ALA A 109 3.61 -4.84 38.44
N GLY A 110 2.54 -5.44 37.90
CA GLY A 110 1.66 -6.32 38.64
C GLY A 110 2.36 -7.56 39.18
N VAL A 111 3.25 -8.17 38.40
CA VAL A 111 4.05 -9.31 38.86
C VAL A 111 5.04 -8.91 39.95
N SER A 112 5.72 -7.77 39.82
CA SER A 112 6.60 -7.26 40.89
C SER A 112 5.85 -6.99 42.20
N ILE A 113 4.61 -6.50 42.14
CA ILE A 113 3.77 -6.31 43.34
C ILE A 113 3.48 -7.66 44.01
N ILE A 114 3.15 -8.69 43.22
CA ILE A 114 2.86 -10.02 43.77
C ILE A 114 4.11 -10.61 44.42
N GLU A 115 5.27 -10.47 43.79
CA GLU A 115 6.56 -10.88 44.36
C GLU A 115 6.82 -10.23 45.72
N GLU A 116 6.57 -8.92 45.83
CA GLU A 116 6.72 -8.19 47.10
C GLU A 116 5.75 -8.69 48.18
N VAL A 117 4.49 -8.92 47.83
CA VAL A 117 3.48 -9.46 48.76
C VAL A 117 3.88 -10.84 49.27
N LEU A 118 4.36 -11.72 48.40
CA LEU A 118 4.82 -13.06 48.78
C LEU A 118 6.02 -13.00 49.73
N ARG A 119 6.95 -12.07 49.48
CA ARG A 119 8.12 -11.87 50.35
C ARG A 119 7.71 -11.42 51.76
N LEU A 120 6.69 -10.55 51.87
CA LEU A 120 6.19 -10.08 53.16
C LEU A 120 5.40 -11.14 53.92
N ASP A 121 4.66 -12.02 53.23
CA ASP A 121 3.88 -13.10 53.85
C ASP A 121 4.80 -14.18 54.46
N GLU A 122 5.99 -14.38 53.89
CA GLU A 122 6.98 -15.35 54.37
C GLU A 122 7.57 -14.99 55.75
N GLU A 123 7.42 -13.75 56.21
CA GLU A 123 7.86 -13.28 57.53
C GLU A 123 6.89 -13.67 58.67
N LEU A 124 5.73 -14.26 58.36
CA LEU A 124 4.71 -14.68 59.32
C LEU A 124 4.83 -16.16 59.75
N PRO A 125 4.38 -16.55 60.96
CA PRO A 125 4.43 -17.94 61.41
C PRO A 125 3.66 -18.89 60.48
N SER A 126 4.33 -19.96 60.04
CA SER A 126 3.81 -20.83 58.97
C SER A 126 2.67 -21.76 59.43
N LEU A 127 1.48 -21.53 58.88
CA LEU A 127 0.34 -22.47 58.88
C LEU A 127 0.36 -23.31 57.60
N ASP A 128 -0.20 -24.51 57.63
CA ASP A 128 -0.25 -25.42 56.46
C ASP A 128 -0.92 -24.78 55.22
N HIS A 129 -1.86 -23.86 55.45
CA HIS A 129 -2.50 -23.07 54.39
C HIS A 129 -1.56 -22.07 53.70
N THR A 130 -0.65 -21.43 54.44
CA THR A 130 0.35 -20.49 53.92
C THR A 130 1.30 -21.21 52.98
N ARG A 131 1.75 -22.41 53.35
CA ARG A 131 2.62 -23.23 52.50
C ARG A 131 2.00 -23.56 51.14
N ARG A 132 0.74 -24.02 51.12
CA ARG A 132 0.03 -24.38 49.88
C ARG A 132 -0.20 -23.16 48.97
N PHE A 133 -0.42 -21.99 49.57
CA PHE A 133 -0.51 -20.73 48.84
C PHE A 133 0.83 -20.37 48.17
N HIS A 134 1.94 -20.40 48.92
CA HIS A 134 3.27 -20.14 48.38
C HIS A 134 3.66 -21.11 47.25
N GLU A 135 3.38 -22.41 47.40
CA GLU A 135 3.65 -23.40 46.35
C GLU A 135 2.87 -23.10 45.06
N ALA A 136 1.58 -22.78 45.17
CA ALA A 136 0.75 -22.41 44.03
C ALA A 136 1.23 -21.09 43.38
N MET A 137 1.56 -20.10 44.21
CA MET A 137 2.02 -18.79 43.76
C MET A 137 3.40 -18.84 43.11
N GLY A 138 4.34 -19.66 43.61
CA GLY A 138 5.63 -19.87 42.95
C GLY A 138 5.47 -20.45 41.53
N GLY A 139 4.54 -21.40 41.35
CA GLY A 139 4.22 -21.94 40.04
C GLY A 139 3.55 -20.93 39.10
N PHE A 140 2.72 -20.03 39.64
CA PHE A 140 2.12 -18.92 38.90
C PHE A 140 3.17 -17.89 38.49
N MET A 141 4.01 -17.43 39.42
CA MET A 141 5.03 -16.39 39.21
C MET A 141 6.00 -16.77 38.11
N LYS A 142 6.56 -17.98 38.16
CA LYS A 142 7.46 -18.48 37.11
C LYS A 142 6.83 -18.43 35.71
N LYS A 143 5.56 -18.82 35.59
CA LYS A 143 4.84 -18.77 34.30
C LYS A 143 4.53 -17.34 33.87
N ALA A 144 4.18 -16.48 34.81
CA ALA A 144 3.85 -15.09 34.56
C ALA A 144 5.09 -14.30 34.09
N GLU A 145 6.22 -14.44 34.79
CA GLU A 145 7.50 -13.85 34.43
C GLU A 145 7.95 -14.28 33.03
N ASP A 146 7.96 -15.59 32.75
CA ASP A 146 8.30 -16.13 31.44
C ASP A 146 7.40 -15.57 30.33
N GLY A 147 6.10 -15.41 30.62
CA GLY A 147 5.13 -14.85 29.69
C GLY A 147 5.34 -13.35 29.44
N ILE A 148 5.59 -12.58 30.49
CA ILE A 148 5.79 -11.13 30.41
C ILE A 148 7.08 -10.79 29.69
N ILE A 149 8.19 -11.48 29.98
CA ILE A 149 9.46 -11.30 29.27
C ILE A 149 9.28 -11.53 27.77
N LYS A 150 8.52 -12.57 27.39
CA LYS A 150 8.22 -12.84 25.97
C LYS A 150 7.43 -11.71 25.33
N VAL A 151 6.38 -11.20 26.00
CA VAL A 151 5.56 -10.11 25.48
C VAL A 151 6.37 -8.81 25.37
N GLN A 152 7.20 -8.48 26.36
CA GLN A 152 8.10 -7.32 26.32
C GLN A 152 9.10 -7.42 25.16
N ALA A 153 9.71 -8.59 24.97
CA ALA A 153 10.62 -8.82 23.85
C ALA A 153 9.91 -8.69 22.49
N GLN A 154 8.70 -9.26 22.36
CA GLN A 154 7.90 -9.16 21.14
C GLN A 154 7.48 -7.72 20.84
N GLU A 155 7.08 -6.96 21.86
CA GLU A 155 6.76 -5.54 21.74
C GLU A 155 7.98 -4.75 21.23
N SER A 156 9.14 -4.93 21.87
CA SER A 156 10.37 -4.24 21.50
C SER A 156 10.78 -4.55 20.06
N VAL A 157 10.76 -5.82 19.65
CA VAL A 157 11.07 -6.23 18.27
C VAL A 157 10.06 -5.63 17.29
N ALA A 158 8.76 -5.67 17.61
CA ALA A 158 7.73 -5.12 16.74
C ALA A 158 7.93 -3.61 16.51
N PHE A 159 8.20 -2.84 17.56
CA PHE A 159 8.43 -1.40 17.42
C PHE A 159 9.74 -1.07 16.68
N SER A 160 10.79 -1.88 16.84
CA SER A 160 12.01 -1.72 16.04
C SER A 160 11.75 -1.94 14.54
N LEU A 161 10.99 -2.97 14.17
CA LEU A 161 10.59 -3.19 12.77
C LEU A 161 9.73 -2.05 12.22
N VAL A 162 8.82 -1.51 13.04
CA VAL A 162 8.01 -0.34 12.66
C VAL A 162 8.89 0.88 12.42
N LYS A 163 9.92 1.09 13.25
CA LYS A 163 10.90 2.16 13.07
C LYS A 163 11.68 1.99 11.77
N GLU A 164 12.21 0.80 11.48
CA GLU A 164 12.92 0.51 10.23
C GLU A 164 12.06 0.78 8.98
N ILE A 165 10.81 0.31 8.98
CA ILE A 165 9.87 0.56 7.87
C ILE A 165 9.56 2.06 7.73
N THR A 166 9.41 2.76 8.85
CA THR A 166 9.16 4.21 8.84
C THR A 166 10.36 4.97 8.29
N GLU A 167 11.58 4.60 8.66
CA GLU A 167 12.81 5.19 8.13
C GLU A 167 12.94 4.95 6.62
N TYR A 168 12.61 3.74 6.16
CA TYR A 168 12.64 3.40 4.74
C TYR A 168 11.71 4.29 3.90
N PHE A 169 10.48 4.54 4.37
CA PHE A 169 9.47 5.29 3.60
C PHE A 169 9.42 6.80 3.88
N HIS A 170 9.91 7.26 5.04
CA HIS A 170 9.84 8.67 5.46
C HIS A 170 11.20 9.35 5.61
N GLY A 171 12.30 8.58 5.57
CA GLY A 171 13.67 9.05 5.76
C GLY A 171 13.96 9.35 7.22
N ASN A 172 13.86 10.62 7.62
CA ASN A 172 14.10 11.02 9.01
C ASN A 172 12.88 10.66 9.90
N SER A 173 13.03 9.64 10.74
CA SER A 173 12.03 9.10 11.65
C SER A 173 11.74 9.99 12.87
N ALA A 174 12.59 10.99 13.18
CA ALA A 174 12.48 11.78 14.41
C ALA A 174 11.13 12.49 14.61
N LYS A 175 10.41 12.82 13.53
CA LYS A 175 9.07 13.43 13.60
C LYS A 175 7.93 12.41 13.76
N GLU A 176 8.20 11.16 13.40
CA GLU A 176 7.21 10.08 13.38
C GLU A 176 7.34 9.15 14.59
N GLU A 177 8.44 9.23 15.35
CA GLU A 177 8.65 8.49 16.61
C GLU A 177 7.52 8.69 17.63
N ALA A 178 6.89 9.87 17.64
CA ALA A 178 5.75 10.15 18.52
C ALA A 178 4.48 9.37 18.17
N ARG A 179 4.38 8.79 16.97
CA ARG A 179 3.23 7.99 16.51
C ARG A 179 3.70 6.80 15.67
N PRO A 180 4.32 5.77 16.27
CA PRO A 180 4.96 4.68 15.54
C PRO A 180 4.02 3.99 14.54
N LEU A 181 2.75 3.82 14.89
CA LEU A 181 1.78 3.09 14.06
C LEU A 181 1.15 3.94 12.94
N ARG A 182 1.48 5.23 12.83
CA ARG A 182 0.90 6.13 11.82
C ARG A 182 1.14 5.67 10.39
N ILE A 183 2.27 5.03 10.12
CA ILE A 183 2.57 4.48 8.79
C ILE A 183 1.48 3.51 8.32
N PHE A 184 0.94 2.69 9.22
CA PHE A 184 -0.14 1.76 8.90
C PHE A 184 -1.46 2.49 8.63
N VAL A 185 -1.74 3.58 9.34
CA VAL A 185 -2.92 4.43 9.11
C VAL A 185 -2.91 5.00 7.69
N VAL A 186 -1.77 5.57 7.27
CA VAL A 186 -1.60 6.12 5.91
C VAL A 186 -1.84 5.06 4.86
N VAL A 187 -1.25 3.87 5.01
CA VAL A 187 -1.42 2.77 4.05
C VAL A 187 -2.86 2.24 4.06
N ARG A 188 -3.50 2.08 5.22
CA ARG A 188 -4.91 1.68 5.34
C ARG A 188 -5.83 2.65 4.59
N ASP A 189 -5.63 3.94 4.79
CA ASP A 189 -6.48 4.97 4.19
C ASP A 189 -6.27 5.02 2.67
N PHE A 190 -5.02 4.91 2.21
CA PHE A 190 -4.73 4.77 0.79
C PHE A 190 -5.36 3.52 0.18
N LEU A 191 -5.30 2.36 0.84
CA LEU A 191 -5.93 1.13 0.36
C LEU A 191 -7.45 1.29 0.22
N SER A 192 -8.09 2.02 1.13
CA SER A 192 -9.53 2.29 1.07
C SER A 192 -9.88 3.16 -0.15
N ILE A 193 -9.04 4.16 -0.44
CA ILE A 193 -9.16 5.00 -1.64
C ILE A 193 -8.92 4.16 -2.90
N LEU A 194 -7.87 3.33 -2.92
CA LEU A 194 -7.53 2.47 -4.04
C LEU A 194 -8.66 1.49 -4.37
N GLU A 195 -9.26 0.85 -3.36
CA GLU A 195 -10.40 -0.05 -3.51
C GLU A 195 -11.58 0.67 -4.18
N GLN A 196 -11.83 1.93 -3.85
CA GLN A 196 -12.88 2.74 -4.48
C GLN A 196 -12.56 3.03 -5.95
N VAL A 197 -11.35 3.47 -6.26
CA VAL A 197 -10.90 3.73 -7.63
C VAL A 197 -10.94 2.46 -8.49
N CYS A 198 -10.53 1.31 -7.95
CA CYS A 198 -10.62 0.03 -8.65
C CYS A 198 -12.07 -0.35 -9.00
N LYS A 199 -13.04 -0.04 -8.13
CA LYS A 199 -14.47 -0.24 -8.44
C LYS A 199 -14.95 0.69 -9.55
N GLU A 200 -14.52 1.95 -9.55
CA GLU A 200 -14.87 2.94 -10.58
C GLU A 200 -14.31 2.54 -11.95
N VAL A 201 -13.02 2.24 -12.03
CA VAL A 201 -12.35 1.76 -13.26
C VAL A 201 -12.90 0.40 -13.71
N GLY A 202 -13.30 -0.46 -12.78
CA GLY A 202 -13.95 -1.74 -13.07
C GLY A 202 -15.30 -1.57 -13.78
N LYS A 203 -16.17 -0.67 -13.29
CA LYS A 203 -17.45 -0.36 -13.95
C LYS A 203 -17.26 0.15 -15.37
N GLU A 204 -16.27 1.02 -15.60
CA GLU A 204 -15.94 1.49 -16.95
C GLU A 204 -15.46 0.35 -17.88
N THR A 205 -14.79 -0.66 -17.32
CA THR A 205 -14.37 -1.87 -18.05
C THR A 205 -15.58 -2.67 -18.53
N ASP A 206 -16.59 -2.79 -17.67
CA ASP A 206 -17.82 -3.53 -17.97
C ASP A 206 -18.76 -2.73 -18.91
N HIS A 207 -18.80 -1.40 -18.80
CA HIS A 207 -19.60 -0.54 -19.70
C HIS A 207 -19.03 -0.45 -21.12
N ALA A 208 -17.71 -0.55 -21.29
CA ALA A 208 -17.08 -0.63 -22.62
C ALA A 208 -17.51 -1.87 -23.43
N VAL A 209 -18.08 -2.89 -22.77
CA VAL A 209 -18.65 -4.09 -23.40
C VAL A 209 -20.02 -3.81 -24.05
N VAL A 210 -20.73 -2.75 -23.65
CA VAL A 210 -22.11 -2.46 -24.09
C VAL A 210 -22.17 -1.36 -25.18
N SER A 211 -21.08 -0.63 -25.44
CA SER A 211 -21.07 0.41 -26.48
C SER A 211 -19.70 0.50 -27.17
N PRO A 212 -19.56 -0.03 -28.40
CA PRO A 212 -18.31 0.07 -29.18
C PRO A 212 -18.00 1.49 -29.68
N ALA A 213 -18.86 2.49 -29.41
CA ALA A 213 -18.91 3.75 -30.15
C ALA A 213 -18.13 4.93 -29.53
N SER A 214 -17.48 4.79 -28.38
CA SER A 214 -16.72 5.90 -27.77
C SER A 214 -15.27 5.52 -27.47
N ARG A 215 -14.49 5.23 -28.51
CA ARG A 215 -13.03 5.32 -28.40
C ARG A 215 -12.65 6.79 -28.45
N PHE A 216 -12.22 7.33 -27.31
CA PHE A 216 -11.58 8.66 -27.26
C PHE A 216 -10.32 8.64 -28.14
N PRO A 217 -10.14 9.61 -29.06
CA PRO A 217 -8.89 9.74 -29.80
C PRO A 217 -7.77 10.19 -28.85
N LEU A 218 -6.63 9.51 -28.90
CA LEU A 218 -5.37 10.05 -28.36
C LEU A 218 -5.05 11.40 -29.04
N PRO A 219 -4.45 12.38 -28.35
CA PRO A 219 -4.07 13.63 -28.97
C PRO A 219 -2.99 13.37 -30.02
N VAL A 220 -3.32 13.62 -31.29
CA VAL A 220 -2.38 13.54 -32.41
C VAL A 220 -1.41 14.71 -32.30
N ASN A 221 -0.12 14.39 -32.22
CA ASN A 221 0.96 15.36 -32.19
C ASN A 221 1.05 16.09 -33.57
N PRO A 222 0.96 17.43 -33.66
CA PRO A 222 0.83 18.15 -34.95
C PRO A 222 2.08 18.12 -35.84
N SER A 223 3.20 17.57 -35.38
CA SER A 223 4.51 17.72 -36.03
C SER A 223 4.79 16.76 -37.19
N ARG A 224 3.82 15.94 -37.64
CA ARG A 224 4.03 14.94 -38.70
C ARG A 224 3.29 15.18 -40.03
N ILE A 225 2.46 16.22 -40.15
CA ILE A 225 1.67 16.46 -41.38
C ILE A 225 2.43 17.31 -42.42
N ARG A 226 3.61 17.86 -42.10
CA ARG A 226 4.33 18.77 -43.01
C ARG A 226 5.33 18.09 -43.97
N ALA A 227 5.37 16.76 -44.05
CA ALA A 227 6.36 16.04 -44.87
C ALA A 227 5.78 15.37 -46.14
N LEU A 228 4.53 15.67 -46.53
CA LEU A 228 3.89 15.06 -47.73
C LEU A 228 3.20 16.08 -48.65
N ARG A 229 3.68 17.32 -48.67
CA ARG A 229 3.38 18.30 -49.73
C ARG A 229 4.66 18.94 -50.18
N ASP A 230 5.46 18.18 -50.92
CA ASP A 230 6.42 18.77 -51.84
C ASP A 230 6.74 17.74 -52.93
N GLU A 231 5.76 17.51 -53.81
CA GLU A 231 6.02 17.03 -55.17
C GLU A 231 4.97 17.64 -56.09
N SER A 232 5.44 18.09 -57.26
CA SER A 232 4.72 18.64 -58.42
C SER A 232 4.50 20.16 -58.43
N SER A 233 5.43 20.88 -59.06
CA SER A 233 5.15 21.65 -60.29
C SER A 233 6.47 22.04 -60.98
N GLU A 234 6.69 21.37 -62.11
CA GLU A 234 7.50 21.75 -63.29
C GLU A 234 7.03 23.14 -63.81
N GLU A 235 7.68 23.94 -64.67
CA GLU A 235 8.90 23.90 -65.47
C GLU A 235 9.16 25.34 -66.02
N GLU A 236 10.37 25.58 -66.54
CA GLU A 236 10.74 26.46 -67.66
C GLU A 236 10.65 28.01 -67.58
N SER A 237 11.81 28.69 -67.62
CA SER A 237 12.38 29.30 -68.85
C SER A 237 13.23 30.58 -68.62
N SER A 238 14.42 30.57 -69.23
CA SER A 238 15.14 31.69 -69.90
C SER A 238 15.97 32.75 -69.13
N VAL A 239 17.29 32.55 -69.16
CA VAL A 239 18.35 33.34 -69.86
C VAL A 239 18.72 34.79 -69.43
N SER A 240 20.05 35.00 -69.40
CA SER A 240 20.89 36.22 -69.49
C SER A 240 21.42 36.81 -68.18
N SER A 241 22.71 36.60 -67.88
CA SER A 241 23.88 37.36 -68.37
C SER A 241 25.16 36.83 -67.73
#